data_AF-A0A7Y1SX36-F1
#
_entry.id   AF-A0A7Y1SX36-F1
#
_cell.length_a   1.000
_cell.length_b   1.000
_cell.length_c   1.000
_cell.angle_alpha   90.00
_cell.angle_beta   90.00
_cell.angle_gamma   90.00
#
_symmetry.space_group_name_H-M   'P 1'
#
loop_
_entity.id
_entity.type
_entity.pdbx_description
1 polymer ?
#
loop_
_entity_poly.entity_id
_entity_poly.type
_entity_poly.pdbx_seq_one_letter_code
_entity_poly.pdbx_strand_id
1 'polypeptide(L)'
;MNPPFDRSDEVSGEFLSLAGERYYAIRNVDQMAPFFVSLISDSDHWLFISSTGGLTAGRVSPDTALFPYITVDKIHESRPHTGSQTLIATVADGQRREWEPFNRAHVGRYSTSRNLYKNILGNKLSFEEINHDLHLAFRYCWST
;
A
#
# COMPACT_ATOMS: atom_id res chain seq x y z
N MET A 1 7.84 -20.81 -29.18
CA MET A 1 7.96 -19.36 -28.97
C MET A 1 6.81 -18.95 -28.08
N ASN A 2 7.07 -18.66 -26.80
CA ASN A 2 6.07 -18.05 -25.93
C ASN A 2 5.96 -16.56 -26.30
N PRO A 3 4.76 -15.97 -26.37
CA PRO A 3 4.65 -14.53 -26.57
C PRO A 3 5.23 -13.80 -25.34
N PRO A 4 5.76 -12.58 -25.52
CA PRO A 4 6.21 -11.79 -24.39
C PRO A 4 5.00 -11.43 -23.52
N PHE A 5 5.13 -11.58 -22.20
CA PHE A 5 4.20 -10.99 -21.24
C PHE A 5 4.34 -9.47 -21.33
N ASP A 6 3.61 -8.85 -22.26
CA ASP A 6 3.54 -7.39 -22.38
C ASP A 6 2.09 -6.94 -22.21
N ARG A 7 1.71 -6.78 -20.94
CA ARG A 7 0.75 -5.78 -20.49
C ARG A 7 1.27 -5.24 -19.17
N SER A 8 2.29 -4.41 -19.25
CA SER A 8 2.51 -3.43 -18.20
C SER A 8 1.33 -2.45 -18.29
N ASP A 9 0.30 -2.65 -17.46
CA ASP A 9 -0.78 -1.66 -17.38
C ASP A 9 -0.12 -0.35 -16.90
N GLU A 10 -0.25 0.71 -17.72
CA GLU A 10 0.41 1.99 -17.49
C GLU A 10 -0.02 2.60 -16.15
N VAL A 11 0.90 3.31 -15.49
CA VAL A 11 0.57 4.09 -14.28
C VAL A 11 -0.44 5.16 -14.67
N SER A 12 -1.57 5.21 -13.97
CA SER A 12 -2.62 6.18 -14.25
C SER A 12 -3.19 6.76 -12.95
N GLY A 13 -3.72 7.96 -13.07
CA GLY A 13 -4.30 8.71 -11.95
C GLY A 13 -5.72 9.14 -12.26
N GLU A 14 -6.64 8.94 -11.33
CA GLU A 14 -8.05 9.31 -11.50
C GLU A 14 -8.71 9.76 -10.19
N PHE A 15 -9.71 10.63 -10.29
CA PHE A 15 -10.59 10.89 -9.16
C PHE A 15 -11.75 9.89 -9.16
N LEU A 16 -12.01 9.30 -8.01
CA LEU A 16 -13.13 8.36 -7.84
C LEU A 16 -13.80 8.55 -6.47
N SER A 17 -14.99 7.97 -6.32
CA SER A 17 -15.73 7.97 -5.06
C SER A 17 -15.73 6.56 -4.46
N LEU A 18 -15.28 6.43 -3.21
CA LEU A 18 -15.31 5.19 -2.43
C LEU A 18 -16.10 5.44 -1.15
N ALA A 19 -17.13 4.62 -0.90
CA ALA A 19 -17.95 4.71 0.31
C ALA A 19 -18.46 6.13 0.63
N GLY A 20 -18.84 6.91 -0.40
CA GLY A 20 -19.34 8.28 -0.25
C GLY A 20 -18.27 9.36 -0.11
N GLU A 21 -16.98 9.00 -0.13
CA GLU A 21 -15.86 9.94 -0.04
C GLU A 21 -15.08 10.00 -1.35
N ARG A 22 -14.53 11.18 -1.68
CA ARG A 22 -13.75 11.39 -2.89
C ARG A 22 -12.26 11.13 -2.65
N TYR A 23 -11.65 10.36 -3.54
CA TYR A 23 -10.23 9.99 -3.52
C TYR A 23 -9.57 10.35 -4.86
N TYR A 24 -8.27 10.60 -4.80
CA TYR A 24 -7.38 10.45 -5.94
C TYR A 24 -6.75 9.07 -5.87
N ALA A 25 -6.92 8.27 -6.92
CA ALA A 25 -6.39 6.94 -7.07
C ALA A 25 -5.17 6.97 -7.98
N ILE A 26 -4.08 6.33 -7.55
CA ILE A 26 -2.93 6.01 -8.38
C ILE A 26 -2.98 4.50 -8.64
N ARG A 27 -3.16 4.12 -9.90
CA ARG A 27 -3.16 2.73 -10.35
C ARG A 27 -1.75 2.27 -10.65
N ASN A 28 -1.45 1.00 -10.35
CA ASN A 28 -0.14 0.37 -10.57
C ASN A 28 0.98 1.16 -9.88
N VAL A 29 0.73 1.58 -8.63
CA VAL A 29 1.62 2.48 -7.87
C VAL A 29 3.02 1.89 -7.65
N ASP A 30 3.14 0.57 -7.67
CA ASP A 30 4.39 -0.15 -7.53
C ASP A 30 5.30 -0.07 -8.77
N GLN A 31 4.77 0.43 -9.89
CA GLN A 31 5.55 0.75 -11.09
C GLN A 31 6.15 2.16 -11.08
N MET A 32 5.90 2.93 -10.01
CA MET A 32 6.56 4.21 -9.76
C MET A 32 7.74 4.04 -8.80
N ALA A 33 8.71 4.95 -8.87
CA ALA A 33 9.69 5.07 -7.79
C ALA A 33 8.96 5.34 -6.45
N PRO A 34 9.38 4.72 -5.34
CA PRO A 34 8.83 5.01 -4.02
C PRO A 34 8.81 6.50 -3.72
N PHE A 35 7.69 7.00 -3.22
CA PHE A 35 7.54 8.39 -2.82
C PHE A 35 6.99 8.46 -1.40
N PHE A 36 7.12 9.64 -0.80
CA PHE A 36 6.81 9.88 0.60
C PHE A 36 5.55 10.72 0.74
N VAL A 37 4.69 10.35 1.68
CA VAL A 37 3.39 10.98 1.90
C VAL A 37 3.29 11.41 3.37
N SER A 38 2.89 12.66 3.59
CA SER A 38 2.43 13.13 4.89
C SER A 38 0.90 13.00 4.96
N LEU A 39 0.39 12.39 6.04
CA LEU A 39 -1.03 12.37 6.36
C LEU A 39 -1.35 13.49 7.34
N ILE A 40 -2.37 14.27 6.99
CA ILE A 40 -2.79 15.44 7.76
C ILE A 40 -3.80 14.98 8.80
N SER A 41 -3.68 15.46 10.04
CA SER A 41 -4.68 15.28 11.09
C SER A 41 -5.25 16.63 11.51
N ASP A 42 -6.50 16.63 11.96
CA ASP A 42 -7.13 17.76 12.65
C ASP A 42 -6.77 17.80 14.15
N SER A 43 -6.09 16.76 14.65
CA SER A 43 -5.60 16.64 16.02
C SER A 43 -4.07 16.73 16.08
N ASP A 44 -3.43 16.01 17.00
CA ASP A 44 -1.99 16.00 17.23
C ASP A 44 -1.26 14.81 16.59
N HIS A 45 -1.91 14.06 15.69
CA HIS A 45 -1.27 12.95 14.98
C HIS A 45 -0.28 13.46 13.94
N TRP A 46 0.88 12.82 13.89
CA TRP A 46 1.81 12.92 12.76
C TRP A 46 1.96 11.52 12.16
N LEU A 47 1.86 11.41 10.83
CA LEU A 47 2.01 10.16 10.11
C LEU A 47 2.74 10.41 8.80
N PHE A 48 3.93 9.83 8.69
CA PHE A 48 4.72 9.86 7.47
C PHE A 48 4.89 8.45 6.92
N ILE A 49 4.51 8.24 5.67
CA ILE A 49 4.39 6.92 5.08
C ILE A 49 4.88 6.92 3.63
N SER A 50 5.65 5.89 3.27
CA SER A 50 6.03 5.64 1.89
C SER A 50 4.87 5.01 1.11
N SER A 51 4.81 5.26 -0.19
CA SER A 51 3.98 4.49 -1.13
C SER A 51 4.28 2.98 -1.14
N THR A 52 5.39 2.52 -0.54
CA THR A 52 5.67 1.10 -0.31
C THR A 52 4.95 0.52 0.92
N GLY A 53 4.39 1.36 1.79
CA GLY A 53 3.72 0.98 3.04
C GLY A 53 4.58 1.08 4.29
N GLY A 54 5.90 1.28 4.17
CA GLY A 54 6.77 1.59 5.31
C GLY A 54 6.41 2.95 5.91
N LEU A 55 6.36 3.07 7.23
CA LEU A 55 5.89 4.28 7.90
C LEU A 55 6.59 4.58 9.23
N THR A 56 6.47 5.83 9.64
CA THR A 56 6.59 6.28 11.02
C THR A 56 5.33 7.07 11.39
N ALA A 57 4.87 6.93 12.63
CA ALA A 57 3.68 7.63 13.11
C ALA A 57 3.76 7.85 14.61
N GLY A 58 3.03 8.83 15.11
CA GLY A 58 2.89 9.11 16.54
C GLY A 58 1.98 10.29 16.77
N ARG A 59 2.02 10.81 18.00
CA ARG A 59 1.26 12.01 18.42
C ARG A 59 2.20 12.99 19.09
N VAL A 60 1.91 14.28 19.00
CA VAL A 60 2.62 15.40 19.68
C VAL A 60 4.09 15.56 19.29
N SER A 61 4.95 14.60 19.62
CA SER A 61 6.39 14.63 19.33
C SER A 61 6.93 13.27 18.84
N PRO A 62 8.15 13.25 18.26
CA PRO A 62 8.86 12.01 17.91
C PRO A 62 9.18 11.11 19.11
N ASP A 63 9.25 11.64 20.33
CA ASP A 63 9.58 10.86 21.53
C ASP A 63 8.44 9.89 21.93
N THR A 64 7.23 10.17 21.46
CA THR A 64 6.02 9.36 21.65
C THR A 64 5.60 8.66 20.36
N ALA A 65 6.59 8.27 19.54
CA ALA A 65 6.37 7.56 18.30
C ALA A 65 5.76 6.16 18.51
N LEU A 66 4.71 5.86 17.74
CA LEU A 66 4.13 4.51 17.63
C LEU A 66 5.05 3.57 16.83
N PHE A 67 5.68 4.10 15.78
CA PHE A 67 6.66 3.38 14.96
C PHE A 67 7.97 4.18 14.92
N PRO A 68 9.15 3.52 14.88
CA PRO A 68 10.44 4.20 15.00
C PRO A 68 10.55 5.46 14.13
N TYR A 69 10.92 6.59 14.75
CA TYR A 69 11.15 7.84 14.05
C TYR A 69 12.55 7.84 13.43
N ILE A 70 12.61 7.53 12.14
CA ILE A 70 13.84 7.34 11.38
C ILE A 70 13.79 8.14 10.07
N THR A 71 14.92 8.20 9.37
CA THR A 71 15.06 8.95 8.11
C THR A 71 14.25 8.31 6.98
N VAL A 72 13.87 9.12 5.99
CA VAL A 72 12.96 8.71 4.89
C VAL A 72 13.49 7.52 4.08
N ASP A 73 14.79 7.47 3.82
CA ASP A 73 15.48 6.34 3.19
C ASP A 73 15.24 5.03 3.96
N LYS A 74 15.40 5.06 5.29
CA LYS A 74 15.13 3.89 6.13
C LYS A 74 13.64 3.56 6.20
N ILE A 75 12.75 4.57 6.15
CA ILE A 75 11.31 4.33 6.12
C ILE A 75 10.92 3.57 4.84
N HIS A 76 11.46 3.96 3.67
CA HIS A 76 11.21 3.26 2.41
C HIS A 76 11.55 1.76 2.46
N GLU A 77 12.62 1.42 3.19
CA GLU A 77 13.12 0.07 3.35
C GLU A 77 12.44 -0.70 4.50
N SER A 78 11.75 -0.01 5.41
CA SER A 78 11.22 -0.59 6.65
C SER A 78 9.98 -1.48 6.51
N ARG A 79 9.30 -1.46 5.35
CA ARG A 79 8.05 -2.23 5.12
C ARG A 79 8.11 -3.69 5.58
N PRO A 80 9.20 -4.46 5.38
CA PRO A 80 9.22 -5.87 5.76
C PRO A 80 9.10 -6.14 7.27
N HIS A 81 9.38 -5.15 8.13
CA HIS A 81 9.43 -5.34 9.58
C HIS A 81 8.73 -4.25 10.41
N THR A 82 8.23 -3.18 9.78
CA THR A 82 7.53 -2.07 10.46
C THR A 82 6.22 -1.74 9.75
N GLY A 83 5.12 -1.72 10.49
CA GLY A 83 3.82 -1.27 10.00
C GLY A 83 2.82 -2.40 9.73
N SER A 84 2.09 -2.27 8.64
CA SER A 84 1.04 -3.22 8.25
C SER A 84 1.63 -4.50 7.67
N GLN A 85 1.25 -5.65 8.24
CA GLN A 85 1.59 -6.97 7.72
C GLN A 85 0.35 -7.85 7.69
N THR A 86 0.18 -8.60 6.61
CA THR A 86 -0.98 -9.49 6.42
C THR A 86 -0.54 -10.73 5.66
N LEU A 87 -0.90 -11.91 6.16
CA LEU A 87 -0.68 -13.19 5.50
C LEU A 87 -2.02 -13.92 5.37
N ILE A 88 -2.35 -14.32 4.15
CA ILE A 88 -3.61 -14.97 3.81
C ILE A 88 -3.29 -16.38 3.32
N ALA A 89 -3.82 -17.38 4.02
CA ALA A 89 -3.85 -18.76 3.54
C ALA A 89 -5.25 -19.07 2.99
N THR A 90 -5.32 -19.54 1.75
CA THR A 90 -6.58 -19.88 1.07
C THR A 90 -6.45 -21.19 0.29
N VAL A 91 -7.56 -21.70 -0.22
CA VAL A 91 -7.58 -22.82 -1.15
C VAL A 91 -8.04 -22.32 -2.51
N ALA A 92 -7.23 -22.51 -3.54
CA ALA A 92 -7.56 -22.23 -4.93
C ALA A 92 -7.18 -23.45 -5.78
N ASP A 93 -8.06 -23.86 -6.69
CA ASP A 93 -7.92 -25.06 -7.51
C ASP A 93 -7.64 -26.35 -6.70
N GLY A 94 -8.26 -26.46 -5.51
CA GLY A 94 -8.05 -27.59 -4.60
C GLY A 94 -6.67 -27.64 -3.93
N GLN A 95 -5.80 -26.64 -4.14
CA GLN A 95 -4.48 -26.54 -3.53
C GLN A 95 -4.44 -25.41 -2.50
N ARG A 96 -3.74 -25.64 -1.39
CA ARG A 96 -3.44 -24.58 -0.43
C ARG A 96 -2.50 -23.56 -1.08
N ARG A 97 -2.90 -22.29 -1.05
CA ARG A 97 -2.14 -21.14 -1.53
C ARG A 97 -1.92 -20.17 -0.38
N GLU A 98 -0.81 -19.44 -0.46
CA GLU A 98 -0.45 -18.41 0.52
C GLU A 98 -0.14 -17.12 -0.22
N TRP A 99 -0.70 -16.04 0.26
CA TRP A 99 -0.55 -14.72 -0.31
C TRP A 99 -0.24 -13.73 0.81
N GLU A 100 0.85 -12.98 0.66
CA GLU A 100 1.22 -11.88 1.53
C GLU A 100 1.15 -10.58 0.71
N PRO A 101 0.03 -9.83 0.79
CA PRO A 101 -0.12 -8.59 0.04
C PRO A 101 1.02 -7.61 0.32
N PHE A 102 1.45 -6.89 -0.71
CA PHE A 102 2.54 -5.90 -0.68
C PHE A 102 3.95 -6.46 -0.46
N ASN A 103 4.12 -7.79 -0.39
CA ASN A 103 5.45 -8.37 -0.21
C ASN A 103 6.25 -8.28 -1.53
N ARG A 104 7.39 -7.58 -1.51
CA ARG A 104 8.28 -7.44 -2.67
C ARG A 104 9.14 -8.68 -2.93
N ALA A 105 9.35 -9.54 -1.93
CA ALA A 105 10.04 -10.82 -2.11
C ALA A 105 9.19 -11.84 -2.89
N HIS A 106 7.88 -11.62 -3.02
CA HIS A 106 6.95 -12.47 -3.79
C HIS A 106 6.66 -11.94 -5.20
N VAL A 107 7.44 -10.99 -5.71
CA VAL A 107 7.27 -10.48 -7.09
C VAL A 107 7.36 -11.64 -8.08
N GLY A 108 6.39 -11.71 -9.00
CA GLY A 108 6.28 -12.76 -10.00
C GLY A 108 5.63 -14.07 -9.52
N ARG A 109 5.29 -14.21 -8.22
CA ARG A 109 4.56 -15.38 -7.70
C ARG A 109 3.09 -15.38 -8.12
N TYR A 110 2.49 -14.20 -8.19
CA TYR A 110 1.10 -13.98 -8.58
C TYR A 110 1.01 -12.81 -9.56
N SER A 111 0.00 -12.85 -10.43
CA SER A 111 -0.45 -11.68 -11.18
C SER A 111 -1.17 -10.72 -10.22
N THR A 112 -0.58 -9.55 -9.97
CA THR A 112 -1.12 -8.58 -9.01
C THR A 112 -1.15 -7.16 -9.57
N SER A 113 -2.13 -6.36 -9.14
CA SER A 113 -2.13 -4.91 -9.32
C SER A 113 -2.16 -4.22 -7.96
N ARG A 114 -1.35 -3.16 -7.78
CA ARG A 114 -1.33 -2.36 -6.55
C ARG A 114 -1.82 -0.95 -6.80
N ASN A 115 -2.76 -0.51 -5.98
CA ASN A 115 -3.36 0.81 -6.07
C ASN A 115 -3.18 1.57 -4.75
N LEU A 116 -3.00 2.88 -4.86
CA LEU A 116 -2.92 3.78 -3.71
C LEU A 116 -3.99 4.85 -3.82
N TYR A 117 -4.72 5.11 -2.73
CA TYR A 117 -5.79 6.09 -2.69
C TYR A 117 -5.56 7.09 -1.57
N LYS A 118 -5.56 8.38 -1.89
CA LYS A 118 -5.58 9.46 -0.89
C LYS A 118 -6.88 10.23 -1.01
N ASN A 119 -7.58 10.44 0.10
CA ASN A 119 -8.81 11.24 0.05
C ASN A 119 -8.49 12.73 -0.20
N ILE A 120 -9.49 13.50 -0.64
CA ILE A 120 -9.30 14.93 -0.94
C ILE A 120 -8.84 15.72 0.29
N LEU A 121 -9.32 15.38 1.49
CA LEU A 121 -8.92 16.02 2.74
C LEU A 121 -7.49 15.68 3.16
N GLY A 122 -6.90 14.64 2.57
CA GLY A 122 -5.53 14.22 2.83
C GLY A 122 -5.28 13.49 4.15
N ASN A 123 -6.32 13.23 4.94
CA ASN A 123 -6.26 12.52 6.23
C ASN A 123 -6.50 11.01 6.14
N LYS A 124 -6.75 10.47 4.94
CA LYS A 124 -6.88 9.03 4.69
C LYS A 124 -5.98 8.56 3.55
N LEU A 125 -5.30 7.44 3.77
CA LEU A 125 -4.49 6.76 2.76
C LEU A 125 -4.82 5.26 2.77
N SER A 126 -5.35 4.77 1.65
CA SER A 126 -5.68 3.36 1.48
C SER A 126 -4.72 2.68 0.51
N PHE A 127 -4.22 1.52 0.90
CA PHE A 127 -3.41 0.65 0.07
C PHE A 127 -4.27 -0.53 -0.38
N GLU A 128 -4.18 -0.90 -1.66
CA GLU A 128 -4.86 -2.07 -2.20
C GLU A 128 -3.89 -2.92 -3.01
N GLU A 129 -3.96 -4.23 -2.83
CA GLU A 129 -3.42 -5.21 -3.76
C GLU A 129 -4.54 -6.15 -4.21
N ILE A 130 -4.69 -6.29 -5.51
CA ILE A 130 -5.57 -7.26 -6.15
C ILE A 130 -4.69 -8.41 -6.63
N ASN A 131 -4.99 -9.63 -6.19
CA ASN A 131 -4.40 -10.85 -6.70
C ASN A 131 -5.35 -11.49 -7.72
N HIS A 132 -4.99 -11.40 -8.99
CA HIS A 132 -5.83 -11.83 -10.11
C HIS A 132 -5.90 -13.35 -10.22
N ASP A 133 -4.87 -14.07 -9.79
CA ASP A 133 -4.82 -15.53 -9.82
C ASP A 133 -5.70 -16.15 -8.72
N LEU A 134 -5.77 -15.50 -7.56
CA LEU A 134 -6.60 -15.94 -6.44
C LEU A 134 -8.00 -15.32 -6.45
N HIS A 135 -8.27 -14.36 -7.34
CA HIS A 135 -9.49 -13.55 -7.37
C HIS A 135 -9.82 -12.88 -6.03
N LEU A 136 -8.78 -12.39 -5.34
CA LEU A 136 -8.91 -11.72 -4.04
C LEU A 136 -8.39 -10.30 -4.12
N ALA A 137 -9.03 -9.39 -3.39
CA ALA A 137 -8.53 -8.04 -3.15
C ALA A 137 -8.33 -7.85 -1.65
N PHE A 138 -7.20 -7.28 -1.28
CA PHE A 138 -6.91 -6.88 0.09
C PHE A 138 -6.68 -5.37 0.12
N ARG A 139 -7.36 -4.70 1.05
CA ARG A 139 -7.26 -3.26 1.25
C ARG A 139 -7.17 -2.93 2.73
N TYR A 140 -6.27 -2.02 3.09
CA TYR A 140 -6.22 -1.41 4.42
C TYR A 140 -6.09 0.11 4.31
N CYS A 141 -6.52 0.84 5.35
CA CYS A 141 -6.53 2.29 5.36
C CYS A 141 -5.91 2.82 6.65
N TRP A 142 -5.02 3.80 6.52
CA TRP A 142 -4.64 4.69 7.61
C TRP A 142 -5.52 5.92 7.59
N SER A 143 -6.06 6.30 8.76
CA SER A 143 -6.88 7.49 8.94
C SER A 143 -6.45 8.24 10.20
N THR A 144 -6.40 9.56 10.10
CA THR A 144 -6.06 10.48 11.20
C THR A 144 -7.10 11.56 11.40
#